data_AF-A0A2A2AUP2-F1
#
_entry.id   AF-A0A2A2AUP2-F1
#
_cell.length_a   1.000
_cell.length_b   1.000
_cell.length_c   1.000
_cell.angle_alpha   90.00
_cell.angle_beta   90.00
_cell.angle_gamma   90.00
#
_symmetry.space_group_name_H-M   'P 1'
#
loop_
_entity.id
_entity.type
_entity.pdbx_description
1 polymer ?
#
loop_
_entity_poly.entity_id
_entity_poly.type
_entity_poly.pdbx_seq_one_letter_code
_entity_poly.pdbx_strand_id
1 'polypeptide(L)'
;MKYLVWLLRAAFFFLLFAFSLNNQHRVTVHGFFGLQWQGPLVLAMLVAFALGLALGLATVIGRWRRWRQHAAPAAVPSMFQSSAYQPSMYPPTMPPGAGVMHQGEPRRSAGAQGAQE
;
A
#
# COMPACT_ATOMS: atom_id res chain seq x y z
N MET A 1 -13.66 8.05 -22.83
CA MET A 1 -12.20 8.29 -22.58
C MET A 1 -11.26 7.85 -23.72
N LYS A 2 -11.66 6.92 -24.61
CA LYS A 2 -10.79 6.41 -25.70
C LYS A 2 -10.54 7.43 -26.83
N TYR A 3 -11.50 8.32 -27.09
CA TYR A 3 -11.38 9.38 -28.10
C TYR A 3 -10.31 10.42 -27.76
N LEU A 4 -10.12 10.71 -26.47
CA LEU A 4 -9.12 11.68 -26.03
C LEU A 4 -7.69 11.17 -26.31
N VAL A 5 -7.45 9.88 -26.05
CA VAL A 5 -6.17 9.22 -26.37
C VAL A 5 -5.96 9.12 -27.88
N TRP A 6 -7.04 8.91 -28.65
CA TRP A 6 -6.97 8.89 -30.10
C TRP A 6 -6.65 10.27 -30.69
N LEU A 7 -7.29 11.32 -30.18
CA LEU A 7 -7.02 12.71 -30.57
C LEU A 7 -5.60 13.13 -30.20
N LEU A 8 -5.11 12.70 -29.04
CA LEU A 8 -3.73 12.97 -28.61
C LEU A 8 -2.70 12.31 -29.54
N ARG A 9 -2.92 11.04 -29.92
CA ARG A 9 -2.08 10.35 -30.92
C ARG A 9 -2.13 11.05 -32.28
N ALA A 10 -3.31 11.45 -32.73
CA ALA A 10 -3.49 12.20 -33.97
C ALA A 10 -2.81 13.57 -33.90
N ALA A 11 -2.87 14.25 -32.75
CA ALA A 11 -2.18 15.52 -32.52
C ALA A 11 -0.66 15.33 -32.61
N PHE A 12 -0.09 14.29 -32.00
CA PHE A 12 1.34 13.98 -32.19
C PHE A 12 1.65 13.73 -33.66
N PHE A 13 0.88 12.90 -34.36
CA PHE A 13 1.11 12.63 -35.78
C PHE A 13 1.03 13.90 -36.63
N PHE A 14 -0.01 14.72 -36.42
CA PHE A 14 -0.22 15.97 -37.13
C PHE A 14 0.89 16.97 -36.83
N LEU A 15 1.33 17.08 -35.57
CA LEU A 15 2.43 17.96 -35.20
C LEU A 15 3.73 17.49 -35.86
N LEU A 16 4.02 16.18 -35.85
CA LEU A 16 5.19 15.62 -36.52
C LEU A 16 5.12 15.80 -38.04
N PHE A 17 3.94 15.67 -38.64
CA PHE A 17 3.71 15.85 -40.08
C PHE A 17 3.79 17.32 -40.51
N ALA A 18 3.13 18.22 -39.79
CA ALA A 18 3.19 19.65 -40.04
C ALA A 18 4.61 20.19 -39.80
N PHE A 19 5.31 19.67 -38.79
CA PHE A 19 6.68 20.07 -38.51
C PHE A 19 7.65 19.48 -39.54
N SER A 20 7.45 18.25 -40.04
CA SER A 20 8.25 17.72 -41.15
C SER A 20 8.00 18.46 -42.47
N LEU A 21 6.77 18.94 -42.70
CA LEU A 21 6.42 19.76 -43.86
C LEU A 21 6.97 21.20 -43.76
N ASN A 22 6.91 21.83 -42.58
CA ASN A 22 7.40 23.20 -42.37
C ASN A 22 8.93 23.27 -42.16
N ASN A 23 9.54 22.20 -41.64
CA ASN A 23 10.96 22.15 -41.30
C ASN A 23 11.71 21.14 -42.17
N GLN A 24 11.46 21.18 -43.48
CA GLN A 24 12.25 20.46 -44.49
C GLN A 24 13.71 20.94 -44.58
N HIS A 25 14.04 22.06 -43.92
CA HIS A 25 15.39 22.60 -43.85
C HIS A 25 16.33 21.63 -43.11
N ARG A 26 17.41 21.27 -43.79
CA ARG A 26 18.52 20.51 -43.22
C ARG A 26 19.27 21.40 -42.23
N VAL A 27 19.38 20.94 -40.99
CA VAL A 27 20.25 21.54 -39.98
C VAL A 27 21.52 20.71 -39.86
N THR A 28 22.66 21.40 -39.87
CA THR A 28 23.98 20.81 -39.68
C THR A 28 24.35 20.91 -38.21
N VAL A 29 24.39 19.78 -37.53
CA VAL A 29 24.93 19.65 -36.17
C VAL A 29 26.43 19.42 -36.29
N HIS A 30 27.21 20.37 -35.77
CA HIS A 30 28.66 20.29 -35.77
C HIS A 30 29.12 19.48 -34.55
N GLY A 31 29.43 18.20 -34.78
CA GLY A 31 30.05 17.35 -33.77
C GLY A 31 31.54 17.67 -33.59
N PHE A 32 32.14 17.07 -32.57
CA PHE A 32 33.60 17.07 -32.40
C PHE A 32 34.27 16.26 -33.53
N PHE A 33 35.50 16.64 -33.93
CA PHE A 33 36.28 16.05 -35.04
C PHE A 33 35.81 16.37 -36.48
N GLY A 34 35.07 17.46 -36.68
CA GLY A 34 34.60 17.85 -38.03
C GLY A 34 33.47 16.96 -38.56
N LEU A 35 32.86 16.16 -37.69
CA LEU A 35 31.73 15.31 -38.02
C LEU A 35 30.46 16.15 -38.12
N GLN A 36 29.99 16.35 -39.34
CA GLN A 36 28.82 17.18 -39.63
C GLN A 36 27.60 16.29 -39.80
N TRP A 37 26.72 16.27 -38.81
CA TRP A 37 25.48 15.49 -38.89
C TRP A 37 24.37 16.37 -39.45
N GLN A 38 23.95 16.04 -40.67
CA GLN A 38 22.91 16.77 -41.37
C GLN A 38 21.57 16.06 -41.16
N GLY A 39 20.66 16.69 -40.44
CA GLY A 39 19.35 16.12 -40.15
C GLY A 39 18.25 17.19 -40.20
N PRO A 40 16.99 16.79 -40.42
CA PRO A 40 15.89 17.74 -40.38
C PRO A 40 15.68 18.22 -38.92
N LEU A 41 15.49 19.53 -38.73
CA LEU A 41 15.35 20.17 -37.41
C LEU A 41 14.29 19.48 -36.52
N VAL A 42 13.23 18.98 -37.15
CA VAL A 42 12.15 18.22 -36.49
C VAL A 42 12.65 17.05 -35.67
N LEU A 43 13.61 16.32 -36.23
CA LEU A 43 14.12 15.09 -35.63
C LEU A 43 14.94 15.43 -34.39
N ALA A 44 15.72 16.52 -34.44
CA ALA A 44 16.51 17.01 -33.32
C ALA A 44 15.61 17.42 -32.14
N MET A 45 14.55 18.21 -32.38
CA MET A 45 13.62 18.60 -31.32
C MET A 45 12.84 17.40 -30.75
N LEU A 46 12.42 16.46 -31.61
CA LEU A 46 11.73 15.24 -31.19
C LEU A 46 12.61 14.39 -30.28
N VAL A 47 13.88 14.18 -30.65
CA VAL A 47 14.84 13.41 -29.85
C VAL A 47 15.12 14.11 -28.52
N ALA A 48 15.33 15.43 -28.52
CA ALA A 48 15.54 16.20 -27.29
C ALA A 48 14.33 16.13 -26.36
N PHE A 49 13.12 16.26 -26.89
CA PHE A 49 11.88 16.12 -26.12
C PHE A 49 11.69 14.71 -25.58
N ALA A 50 11.91 13.67 -26.42
CA ALA A 50 11.81 12.28 -26.00
C ALA A 50 12.82 11.94 -24.91
N LEU A 51 14.05 12.45 -24.99
CA LEU A 51 15.06 12.34 -23.94
C LEU A 51 14.61 13.04 -22.66
N GLY A 52 14.11 14.27 -22.74
CA GLY A 52 13.58 15.02 -21.60
C GLY A 52 12.42 14.29 -20.91
N LEU A 53 11.51 13.70 -21.71
CA LEU A 53 10.39 12.92 -21.20
C LEU A 53 10.85 11.60 -20.57
N ALA A 54 11.80 10.90 -21.20
CA ALA A 54 12.37 9.67 -20.66
C ALA A 54 13.08 9.90 -19.34
N LEU A 55 13.89 10.96 -19.23
CA LEU A 55 14.53 11.36 -17.99
C LEU A 55 13.49 11.77 -16.93
N GLY A 56 12.49 12.55 -17.31
CA GLY A 56 11.37 12.92 -16.44
C GLY A 56 10.65 11.69 -15.88
N LEU A 57 10.26 10.73 -16.72
CA LEU A 57 9.62 9.49 -16.30
C LEU A 57 10.55 8.62 -15.46
N ALA A 58 11.83 8.51 -15.83
CA ALA A 58 12.82 7.75 -15.08
C ALA A 58 12.96 8.26 -13.64
N THR A 59 12.87 9.58 -13.42
CA THR A 59 12.89 10.14 -12.06
C THR A 59 11.69 9.69 -11.21
N VAL A 60 10.49 9.66 -11.82
CA VAL A 60 9.25 9.24 -11.14
C VAL A 60 9.28 7.74 -10.85
N ILE A 61 9.69 6.93 -11.83
CA ILE A 61 9.82 5.47 -11.71
C ILE A 61 10.87 5.10 -10.67
N GLY A 62 12.05 5.74 -10.71
CA GLY A 62 13.14 5.52 -9.76
C GLY A 62 12.70 5.82 -8.33
N ARG A 63 11.99 6.94 -8.13
CA ARG A 63 11.45 7.27 -6.80
C ARG A 63 10.43 6.22 -6.34
N TRP A 64 9.45 5.87 -7.17
CA TRP A 64 8.44 4.87 -6.80
C TRP A 64 9.01 3.49 -6.49
N ARG A 65 10.02 3.02 -7.24
CA ARG A 65 10.71 1.75 -6.99
C ARG A 65 11.37 1.73 -5.61
N ARG A 66 12.01 2.82 -5.21
CA ARG A 66 12.63 2.94 -3.87
C ARG A 66 11.58 2.84 -2.75
N TRP A 67 10.41 3.45 -2.94
CA TRP A 67 9.35 3.43 -1.92
C TRP A 67 8.74 2.04 -1.75
N ARG A 68 8.67 1.26 -2.84
CA ARG A 68 8.24 -0.14 -2.79
C ARG A 68 9.22 -1.05 -2.03
N GLN A 69 10.52 -0.79 -2.13
CA GLN A 69 11.55 -1.62 -1.49
C GLN A 69 11.63 -1.41 0.03
N HIS A 70 11.17 -0.27 0.55
CA HIS A 70 11.12 0.01 2.00
C HIS A 70 9.76 -0.29 2.63
N ALA A 71 8.76 -0.72 1.85
CA ALA A 71 7.53 -1.31 2.38
C ALA A 71 7.78 -2.79 2.77
N ALA A 72 8.81 -3.04 3.58
CA ALA A 72 8.83 -4.25 4.38
C ALA A 72 7.64 -4.15 5.35
N PRO A 73 6.80 -5.19 5.49
CA PRO A 73 5.74 -5.17 6.49
C PRO A 73 6.41 -4.90 7.84
N ALA A 74 6.05 -3.78 8.46
CA ALA A 74 6.41 -3.52 9.85
C ALA A 74 5.88 -4.72 10.63
N ALA A 75 6.78 -5.59 11.07
CA ALA A 75 6.43 -6.73 11.91
C ALA A 75 5.70 -6.15 13.11
N VAL A 76 4.39 -6.42 13.18
CA VAL A 76 3.55 -6.03 14.31
C VAL A 76 4.17 -6.72 15.52
N PRO A 77 4.70 -6.00 16.53
CA PRO A 77 5.20 -6.66 17.72
C PRO A 77 4.01 -7.42 18.33
N SER A 78 4.09 -8.74 18.32
CA SER A 78 3.12 -9.66 18.89
C SER A 78 3.14 -9.51 20.42
N MET A 79 2.44 -8.49 20.91
CA MET A 79 2.27 -8.21 22.35
C MET A 79 1.29 -9.15 23.04
N PHE A 80 0.68 -10.08 22.30
CA PHE A 80 -0.20 -11.11 22.85
C PHE A 80 0.45 -12.47 22.70
N GLN A 81 1.51 -12.70 23.49
CA GLN A 81 1.95 -14.04 23.82
C GLN A 81 0.87 -14.63 24.74
N SER A 82 -0.04 -15.39 24.13
CA SER A 82 -1.14 -16.08 24.81
C SER A 82 -0.61 -16.79 26.05
N SER A 83 -1.08 -16.35 27.22
CA SER A 83 -0.89 -17.07 28.47
C SER A 83 -1.31 -18.51 28.25
N ALA A 84 -0.36 -19.43 28.39
CA ALA A 84 -0.61 -20.86 28.31
C ALA A 84 -1.70 -21.22 29.32
N TYR A 85 -2.88 -21.58 28.83
CA TYR A 85 -3.90 -22.25 29.63
C TYR A 85 -3.34 -23.64 29.98
N GLN A 86 -2.73 -23.79 31.16
CA GLN A 86 -2.44 -25.10 31.73
C GLN A 86 -3.71 -25.62 32.39
N PRO A 87 -4.33 -26.70 31.88
CA PRO A 87 -5.38 -27.38 32.63
C PRO A 87 -4.71 -28.07 33.82
N SER A 88 -4.93 -27.54 35.02
CA SER A 88 -4.49 -28.19 36.27
C SER A 88 -5.18 -29.54 36.42
N MET A 89 -4.45 -30.60 36.07
CA MET A 89 -4.80 -31.98 36.34
C MET A 89 -4.48 -32.27 37.81
N TYR A 90 -5.43 -32.00 38.71
CA TYR A 90 -5.35 -32.48 40.10
C TYR A 90 -6.60 -33.30 40.42
N PRO A 91 -6.47 -34.56 40.87
CA PRO A 91 -7.60 -35.33 41.38
C PRO A 91 -7.93 -34.88 42.82
N PRO A 92 -9.21 -34.85 43.24
CA PRO A 92 -9.56 -34.58 44.62
C PRO A 92 -9.21 -35.81 45.48
N THR A 93 -8.12 -35.75 46.23
CA THR A 93 -7.89 -36.62 47.37
C THR A 93 -8.65 -36.06 48.57
N MET A 94 -9.83 -36.61 48.87
CA MET A 94 -10.49 -36.39 50.16
C MET A 94 -9.73 -37.16 51.27
N PRO A 95 -9.49 -36.56 52.44
CA PRO A 95 -9.04 -37.31 53.61
C PRO A 95 -10.23 -38.06 54.26
N PRO A 96 -10.02 -39.27 54.79
CA PRO A 96 -11.05 -40.02 55.50
C PRO A 96 -11.14 -39.53 56.95
N GLY A 97 -12.33 -39.13 57.38
CA GLY A 97 -12.65 -39.00 58.81
C GLY A 97 -12.64 -37.58 59.39
N ALA A 98 -13.75 -36.87 59.22
CA ALA A 98 -14.30 -35.94 60.20
C ALA A 98 -15.80 -35.88 59.88
N GLY A 99 -16.65 -36.66 60.55
CA GLY A 99 -16.95 -36.49 61.96
C GLY A 99 -18.41 -36.01 62.02
N VAL A 100 -19.28 -36.97 62.31
CA VAL A 100 -20.73 -36.85 62.47
C VAL A 100 -21.07 -35.85 63.58
N MET A 101 -22.26 -35.21 63.47
CA MET A 101 -23.15 -34.63 64.52
C MET A 101 -23.48 -33.16 64.24
N HIS A 102 -24.65 -32.60 64.52
CA HIS A 102 -26.02 -33.02 64.82
C HIS A 102 -26.79 -31.67 64.91
N GLN A 103 -28.05 -31.63 64.50
CA GLN A 103 -29.13 -30.90 65.18
C GLN A 103 -29.38 -29.40 64.87
N GLY A 104 -30.64 -29.10 64.49
CA GLY A 104 -31.37 -27.94 65.02
C GLY A 104 -31.93 -26.91 64.03
N GLU A 105 -33.06 -27.20 63.39
CA GLU A 105 -34.12 -26.18 63.15
C GLU A 105 -34.74 -25.76 64.50
N PRO A 106 -35.67 -24.78 64.64
CA PRO A 106 -36.04 -23.63 63.81
C PRO A 106 -36.20 -22.32 64.66
N ARG A 107 -36.20 -21.11 64.06
CA ARG A 107 -36.85 -19.93 64.69
C ARG A 107 -37.54 -19.02 63.68
N ARG A 108 -38.87 -19.01 63.85
CA ARG A 108 -39.88 -18.06 63.36
C ARG A 108 -39.52 -16.58 63.54
N SER A 109 -40.33 -15.79 62.82
CA SER A 109 -40.82 -14.43 63.12
C SER A 109 -39.95 -13.30 62.56
N ALA A 110 -40.44 -12.27 61.87
CA ALA A 110 -41.80 -11.74 61.70
C ALA A 110 -41.85 -10.70 60.55
N GLY A 111 -43.06 -10.38 60.08
CA GLY A 111 -43.42 -9.14 59.36
C GLY A 111 -43.27 -9.24 57.84
N ALA A 112 -44.32 -9.44 57.03
CA ALA A 112 -45.54 -8.66 56.86
C ALA A 112 -45.28 -7.16 56.59
N GLN A 113 -45.10 -6.80 55.32
CA GLN A 113 -45.26 -5.46 54.72
C GLN A 113 -44.82 -5.58 53.25
N GLY A 114 -45.55 -5.20 52.20
CA GLY A 114 -46.96 -4.89 52.00
C GLY A 114 -47.18 -5.06 50.49
N ALA A 115 -48.21 -5.80 50.10
CA ALA A 115 -48.65 -5.91 48.71
C ALA A 115 -49.91 -5.05 48.58
N GLN A 116 -49.73 -3.83 48.08
CA GLN A 116 -50.78 -3.04 47.44
C GLN A 116 -50.44 -3.05 45.95
N GLU A 117 -51.17 -3.83 45.15
CA GLU A 117 -51.66 -3.50 43.79
C GLU A 117 -52.84 -4.40 43.48
#